data_AF-A0AA85K4K3-F1
#
_entry.id   AF-A0AA85K4K3-F1
#
_cell.length_a   1.000
_cell.length_b   1.000
_cell.length_c   1.000
_cell.angle_alpha   90.00
_cell.angle_beta   90.00
_cell.angle_gamma   90.00
#
_symmetry.space_group_name_H-M   'P 1'
#
loop_
_entity.id
_entity.type
_entity.pdbx_description
1 polymer ?
#
loop_
_entity_poly.entity_id
_entity_poly.type
_entity_poly.pdbx_seq_one_letter_code
_entity_poly.pdbx_strand_id
1 'polypeptide(L)'
;MVEDGLEYKQKRSSSVCLALVGREDKSDPVTLERIRKKSVKFPEVNDLVTMAVEPENPWLNRRRLSPQELISAYKLRCDMSKIQPLYSVILQLEPIDLTQSLARRPLFDLKGCQLNEGHIDMLENVFRHVQFKYLNLENTNLDDESIESLCDIVSHYETCTELCLARNPHVTPEGWRLAATLFRRMASLQWLDLRGNNLDLHCVQDLSGSLRGFPTEGTIRRIVKKQHDKYSFPQPAGFFTLRGRGPLEVNRHSSCSDPFYNLRKPRRASSSLSSPSSSSPPPPRGLHLGNTGVNGELLQSLAPGLRLGCITDLRLPNNGITGGDAKFLVPLLRYSVHLKYLDLSANFLG
;
A
#
# COMPACT_ATOMS: atom_id res chain seq x y z
N MET A 1 0.85 22.42 -67.90
CA MET A 1 0.46 23.71 -67.32
C MET A 1 -0.82 23.47 -66.53
N VAL A 2 -0.90 23.53 -65.20
CA VAL A 2 0.03 23.65 -64.07
C VAL A 2 -0.67 22.84 -62.96
N GLU A 3 0.07 21.99 -62.26
CA GLU A 3 -0.37 21.25 -61.08
C GLU A 3 -0.35 22.17 -59.86
N ASP A 4 -1.35 22.09 -58.97
CA ASP A 4 -1.27 22.68 -57.62
C ASP A 4 -1.44 21.59 -56.57
N GLY A 5 -0.30 21.23 -55.97
CA GLY A 5 -0.18 20.35 -54.81
C GLY A 5 -0.29 21.13 -53.50
N LEU A 6 -1.02 20.58 -52.54
CA LEU A 6 -1.08 21.05 -51.16
C LEU A 6 0.07 20.42 -50.35
N GLU A 7 1.17 21.16 -50.18
CA GLU A 7 2.28 20.79 -49.30
C GLU A 7 2.08 21.42 -47.90
N TYR A 8 1.86 20.58 -46.89
CA TYR A 8 1.86 20.97 -45.48
C TYR A 8 3.31 21.24 -45.02
N LYS A 9 3.62 22.47 -44.61
CA LYS A 9 4.88 22.80 -43.91
C LYS A 9 4.64 23.44 -42.54
N GLN A 10 5.16 22.69 -41.56
CA GLN A 10 5.32 22.93 -40.14
C GLN A 10 6.15 24.20 -39.87
N LYS A 11 5.69 25.08 -38.97
CA LYS A 11 6.57 26.09 -38.33
C LYS A 11 6.38 26.13 -36.82
N ARG A 12 7.47 25.73 -36.15
CA ARG A 12 7.81 25.93 -34.75
C ARG A 12 7.71 27.43 -34.42
N SER A 13 7.03 27.78 -33.33
CA SER A 13 7.18 29.11 -32.74
C SER A 13 8.04 28.98 -31.49
N SER A 14 9.31 29.35 -31.65
CA SER A 14 10.25 29.60 -30.56
C SER A 14 10.56 31.09 -30.56
N SER A 15 10.27 31.69 -29.41
CA SER A 15 11.01 32.78 -28.79
C SER A 15 11.04 34.17 -29.44
N VAL A 16 11.09 35.12 -28.49
CA VAL A 16 11.63 36.48 -28.58
C VAL A 16 10.62 37.55 -29.00
N CYS A 17 9.92 38.11 -28.01
CA CYS A 17 9.50 39.52 -28.09
C CYS A 17 10.46 40.36 -27.26
N LEU A 18 11.37 40.99 -28.00
CA LEU A 18 12.23 42.10 -27.64
C LEU A 18 11.40 43.33 -27.25
N ALA A 19 12.02 44.16 -26.40
CA ALA A 19 11.49 45.39 -25.85
C ALA A 19 10.98 46.37 -26.93
N LEU A 20 9.87 47.05 -26.62
CA LEU A 20 9.50 48.29 -27.28
C LEU A 20 9.40 49.44 -26.26
N VAL A 21 10.26 50.41 -26.55
CA VAL A 21 10.39 51.74 -25.98
C VAL A 21 9.11 52.54 -26.24
N GLY A 22 8.78 53.40 -25.28
CA GLY A 22 7.50 54.09 -25.16
C GLY A 22 7.09 55.02 -26.31
N ARG A 23 5.78 55.23 -26.37
CA ARG A 23 5.15 56.47 -26.83
C ARG A 23 3.97 56.76 -25.90
N GLU A 24 3.99 57.96 -25.35
CA GLU A 24 2.90 58.56 -24.59
C GLU A 24 1.77 58.93 -25.56
N ASP A 25 0.53 58.59 -25.22
CA ASP A 25 -0.62 59.41 -25.58
C ASP A 25 -1.78 59.20 -24.59
N LYS A 26 -2.45 60.30 -24.29
CA LYS A 26 -3.38 60.55 -23.18
C LYS A 26 -4.80 60.13 -23.54
N SER A 27 -5.51 59.45 -22.63
CA SER A 27 -6.84 59.82 -22.07
C SER A 27 -7.64 58.62 -21.50
N ASP A 28 -8.33 58.91 -20.39
CA ASP A 28 -9.41 58.17 -19.70
C ASP A 28 -9.06 57.28 -18.48
N PRO A 29 -9.59 57.59 -17.27
CA PRO A 29 -9.33 56.82 -16.06
C PRO A 29 -10.39 55.71 -15.90
N VAL A 30 -10.14 54.54 -16.47
CA VAL A 30 -10.88 53.33 -16.12
C VAL A 30 -10.09 52.58 -15.05
N THR A 31 -10.74 52.39 -13.90
CA THR A 31 -10.26 51.71 -12.69
C THR A 31 -9.56 50.38 -13.03
N LEU A 32 -8.23 50.39 -13.02
CA LEU A 32 -7.43 49.16 -13.07
C LEU A 32 -7.58 48.44 -11.74
N GLU A 33 -8.52 47.49 -11.67
CA GLU A 33 -8.47 46.44 -10.66
C GLU A 33 -7.10 45.76 -10.74
N ARG A 34 -6.34 45.94 -9.67
CA ARG A 34 -5.01 45.41 -9.45
C ARG A 34 -5.05 43.88 -9.64
N ILE A 35 -4.63 43.40 -10.81
CA ILE A 35 -4.27 41.99 -11.02
C ILE A 35 -3.16 41.68 -10.02
N ARG A 36 -3.52 41.15 -8.85
CA ARG A 36 -2.58 40.61 -7.88
C ARG A 36 -1.86 39.45 -8.57
N LYS A 37 -0.65 39.71 -9.09
CA LYS A 37 0.31 38.66 -9.44
C LYS A 37 0.43 37.77 -8.21
N LYS A 38 -0.15 36.57 -8.26
CA LYS A 38 -0.02 35.55 -7.21
C LYS A 38 1.47 35.17 -7.17
N SER A 39 2.20 35.83 -6.29
CA SER A 39 3.60 35.52 -6.04
C SER A 39 3.65 34.41 -5.00
N VAL A 40 4.24 33.27 -5.37
CA VAL A 40 4.47 32.15 -4.45
C VAL A 40 5.72 32.49 -3.64
N LYS A 41 5.54 32.75 -2.34
CA LYS A 41 6.65 32.84 -1.39
C LYS A 41 6.91 31.44 -0.86
N PHE A 42 8.09 30.91 -1.13
CA PHE A 42 8.55 29.69 -0.49
C PHE A 42 8.95 30.00 0.96
N PRO A 43 8.63 29.13 1.93
CA PRO A 43 9.07 29.29 3.31
C PRO A 43 10.61 29.30 3.39
N GLU A 44 11.16 30.01 4.38
CA GLU A 44 12.60 29.94 4.66
C GLU A 44 12.97 28.53 5.14
N VAL A 45 14.25 28.14 5.03
CA VAL A 45 14.72 26.76 5.30
C VAL A 45 14.35 26.28 6.71
N ASN A 46 14.16 27.20 7.66
CA ASN A 46 13.75 26.93 9.04
C ASN A 46 12.24 26.71 9.22
N ASP A 47 11.41 27.13 8.25
CA ASP A 47 9.96 26.87 8.20
C ASP A 47 9.62 25.61 7.39
N LEU A 48 10.63 24.96 6.80
CA LEU A 48 10.47 23.65 6.21
C LEU A 48 10.30 22.62 7.34
N VAL A 49 9.23 21.82 7.25
CA VAL A 49 9.01 20.65 8.11
C VAL A 49 10.14 19.65 7.83
N THR A 50 11.25 19.80 8.55
CA THR A 50 12.48 19.00 8.42
C THR A 50 12.45 17.75 9.28
N MET A 51 11.46 17.62 10.18
CA MET A 51 11.17 16.35 10.83
C MET A 51 10.33 15.48 9.90
N ALA A 52 11.00 14.61 9.15
CA ALA A 52 10.38 13.39 8.68
C ALA A 52 10.03 12.54 9.91
N VAL A 53 8.75 12.49 10.29
CA VAL A 53 8.28 11.44 11.21
C VAL A 53 8.33 10.16 10.39
N GLU A 54 9.34 9.33 10.65
CA GLU A 54 9.39 7.99 10.09
C GLU A 54 8.20 7.18 10.63
N PRO A 55 7.52 6.41 9.77
CA PRO A 55 6.41 5.60 10.20
C PRO A 55 6.86 4.60 11.26
N GLU A 56 6.08 4.45 12.32
CA GLU A 56 6.35 3.42 13.33
C GLU A 56 6.36 2.06 12.65
N ASN A 57 7.49 1.35 12.74
CA ASN A 57 7.58 -0.01 12.22
C ASN A 57 6.87 -0.94 13.22
N PRO A 58 5.75 -1.58 12.85
CA PRO A 58 4.92 -2.37 13.76
C PRO A 58 5.63 -3.63 14.27
N TRP A 59 6.79 -3.96 13.69
CA TRP A 59 7.60 -5.13 14.05
C TRP A 59 8.72 -4.82 15.03
N LEU A 60 8.97 -3.54 15.34
CA LEU A 60 9.93 -3.15 16.37
C LEU A 60 9.44 -3.64 17.74
N ASN A 61 10.36 -4.22 18.52
CA ASN A 61 10.07 -4.74 19.87
C ASN A 61 8.94 -5.78 19.95
N ARG A 62 8.63 -6.48 18.85
CA ARG A 62 7.58 -7.51 18.86
C ARG A 62 7.90 -8.61 19.87
N ARG A 63 6.91 -8.97 20.69
CA ARG A 63 7.05 -10.04 21.68
C ARG A 63 7.28 -11.37 20.95
N ARG A 64 8.30 -12.11 21.39
CA ARG A 64 8.53 -13.48 20.96
C ARG A 64 7.60 -14.39 21.76
N LEU A 65 6.70 -15.06 21.06
CA LEU A 65 5.71 -15.96 21.66
C LEU A 65 6.04 -17.40 21.28
N SER A 66 5.93 -18.30 22.27
CA SER A 66 5.84 -19.73 22.00
C SER A 66 4.53 -20.06 21.27
N PRO A 67 4.42 -21.23 20.61
CA PRO A 67 3.19 -21.63 19.92
C PRO A 67 1.96 -21.62 20.86
N GLN A 68 2.14 -22.09 22.10
CA GLN A 68 1.07 -22.12 23.11
C GLN A 68 0.62 -20.72 23.52
N GLU A 69 1.56 -19.78 23.72
CA GLU A 69 1.23 -18.39 24.03
C GLU A 69 0.54 -17.71 22.86
N LEU A 70 0.97 -17.96 21.62
CA LEU A 70 0.36 -17.40 20.42
C LEU A 70 -1.09 -17.87 20.25
N ILE A 71 -1.32 -19.18 20.37
CA ILE A 71 -2.67 -19.77 20.33
C ILE A 71 -3.53 -19.24 21.48
N SER A 72 -2.97 -19.16 22.70
CA SER A 72 -3.71 -18.65 23.86
C SER A 72 -4.08 -17.18 23.70
N ALA A 73 -3.19 -16.36 23.14
CA ALA A 73 -3.49 -14.96 22.84
C ALA A 73 -4.60 -14.81 21.80
N TYR A 74 -4.62 -15.66 20.77
CA TYR A 74 -5.71 -15.70 19.79
C TYR A 74 -7.03 -16.11 20.43
N LYS A 75 -7.05 -17.24 21.16
CA LYS A 75 -8.25 -17.74 21.86
C LYS A 75 -8.80 -16.74 22.86
N LEU A 76 -7.94 -16.17 23.70
CA LEU A 76 -8.33 -15.16 24.69
C LEU A 76 -8.98 -13.95 24.02
N ARG A 77 -8.44 -13.49 22.88
CA ARG A 77 -9.03 -12.37 22.14
C ARG A 77 -10.39 -12.73 21.56
N CYS A 78 -10.54 -13.93 21.02
CA CYS A 78 -11.82 -14.46 20.56
C CYS A 78 -12.86 -14.50 21.69
N ASP A 79 -12.47 -15.01 22.86
CA ASP A 79 -13.33 -15.09 24.05
C ASP A 79 -13.78 -13.70 24.51
N MET A 80 -12.85 -12.73 24.57
CA MET A 80 -13.16 -11.34 24.92
C MET A 80 -14.16 -10.69 23.96
N SER A 81 -14.05 -11.00 22.67
CA SER A 81 -14.95 -10.49 21.62
C SER A 81 -16.18 -11.36 21.39
N LYS A 82 -16.37 -12.44 22.16
CA LYS A 82 -17.47 -13.41 22.02
C LYS A 82 -17.57 -14.06 20.62
N ILE A 83 -16.42 -14.22 19.97
CA ILE A 83 -16.30 -14.86 18.66
C ILE A 83 -15.76 -16.27 18.86
N GLN A 84 -16.31 -17.26 18.15
CA GLN A 84 -15.78 -18.61 18.22
C GLN A 84 -14.42 -18.70 17.51
N PRO A 85 -13.36 -19.18 18.18
CA PRO A 85 -12.06 -19.36 17.54
C PRO A 85 -12.16 -20.32 16.35
N LEU A 86 -11.56 -19.93 15.22
CA LEU A 86 -11.51 -20.80 14.04
C LEU A 86 -10.48 -21.91 14.26
N TYR A 87 -10.92 -23.16 14.18
CA TYR A 87 -10.02 -24.31 14.33
C TYR A 87 -8.93 -24.34 13.25
N SER A 88 -9.25 -23.95 12.02
CA SER A 88 -8.29 -23.82 10.92
C SER A 88 -7.17 -22.82 11.21
N VAL A 89 -7.46 -21.75 11.95
CA VAL A 89 -6.44 -20.80 12.41
C VAL A 89 -5.56 -21.46 13.47
N ILE A 90 -6.17 -22.08 14.49
CA ILE A 90 -5.43 -22.72 15.59
C ILE A 90 -4.43 -23.77 15.07
N LEU A 91 -4.85 -24.63 14.15
CA LEU A 91 -3.99 -25.65 13.54
C LEU A 91 -2.76 -25.03 12.85
N GLN A 92 -2.93 -23.90 12.19
CA GLN A 92 -1.84 -23.23 11.48
C GLN A 92 -0.89 -22.48 12.42
N LEU A 93 -1.32 -22.13 13.63
CA LEU A 93 -0.50 -21.50 14.65
C LEU A 93 0.34 -22.49 15.46
N GLU A 94 -0.09 -23.75 15.56
CA GLU A 94 0.59 -24.81 16.31
C GLU A 94 2.09 -25.01 15.95
N PRO A 95 2.48 -25.03 14.65
CA PRO A 95 3.90 -25.17 14.30
C PRO A 95 4.71 -23.85 14.40
N ILE A 96 4.09 -22.73 14.79
CA ILE A 96 4.72 -21.40 14.73
C ILE A 96 5.37 -21.06 16.06
N ASP A 97 6.69 -21.28 16.14
CA ASP A 97 7.51 -20.83 17.26
C ASP A 97 8.26 -19.54 16.93
N LEU A 98 7.81 -18.41 17.51
CA LEU A 98 8.42 -17.08 17.32
C LEU A 98 9.62 -16.86 18.24
N THR A 99 9.88 -17.76 19.20
CA THR A 99 11.09 -17.71 20.04
C THR A 99 12.31 -18.16 19.24
N GLN A 100 12.12 -19.13 18.34
CA GLN A 100 13.16 -19.67 17.47
C GLN A 100 13.39 -18.84 16.21
N SER A 101 12.31 -18.51 15.50
CA SER A 101 12.41 -17.81 14.23
C SER A 101 11.32 -16.78 14.06
N LEU A 102 11.77 -15.62 13.61
CA LEU A 102 10.98 -14.44 13.31
C LEU A 102 10.72 -14.30 11.80
N ALA A 103 11.08 -15.31 11.03
CA ALA A 103 10.92 -15.33 9.58
C ALA A 103 9.44 -15.46 9.18
N ARG A 104 9.14 -14.91 7.99
CA ARG A 104 7.85 -15.03 7.31
C ARG A 104 7.51 -16.52 7.07
N ARG A 105 6.30 -16.93 7.44
CA ARG A 105 5.82 -18.30 7.26
C ARG A 105 5.33 -18.51 5.83
N PRO A 106 5.41 -19.72 5.26
CA PRO A 106 5.14 -19.90 3.83
C PRO A 106 3.67 -19.66 3.45
N LEU A 107 2.72 -20.07 4.29
CA LEU A 107 1.30 -20.13 3.95
C LEU A 107 0.43 -19.84 5.17
N PHE A 108 -0.64 -19.07 4.95
CA PHE A 108 -1.83 -19.05 5.79
C PHE A 108 -3.05 -19.23 4.91
N ASP A 109 -3.77 -20.33 5.08
CA ASP A 109 -4.87 -20.75 4.21
C ASP A 109 -6.19 -20.84 4.99
N LEU A 110 -7.15 -20.02 4.59
CA LEU A 110 -8.52 -20.09 5.07
C LEU A 110 -9.51 -20.31 3.93
N LYS A 111 -9.06 -20.80 2.78
CA LYS A 111 -9.92 -21.06 1.62
C LYS A 111 -11.19 -21.83 2.02
N GLY A 112 -12.35 -21.29 1.62
CA GLY A 112 -13.65 -21.88 1.90
C GLY A 112 -14.16 -21.69 3.33
N CYS A 113 -13.37 -21.13 4.25
CA CYS A 113 -13.83 -20.82 5.61
C CYS A 113 -14.81 -19.65 5.57
N GLN A 114 -16.00 -19.82 6.13
CA GLN A 114 -17.02 -18.76 6.15
C GLN A 114 -16.66 -17.73 7.23
N LEU A 115 -16.10 -16.60 6.80
CA LEU A 115 -15.72 -15.51 7.68
C LEU A 115 -16.88 -14.52 7.85
N ASN A 116 -16.83 -13.80 8.96
CA ASN A 116 -17.68 -12.65 9.26
C ASN A 116 -16.75 -11.50 9.71
N GLU A 117 -17.30 -10.30 9.87
CA GLU A 117 -16.55 -9.11 10.29
C GLU A 117 -15.70 -9.37 11.54
N GLY A 118 -16.29 -10.00 12.57
CA GLY A 118 -15.58 -10.33 13.81
C GLY A 118 -14.38 -11.25 13.59
N HIS A 119 -14.47 -12.22 12.68
CA HIS A 119 -13.32 -13.06 12.34
C HIS A 119 -12.16 -12.25 11.76
N ILE A 120 -12.42 -11.19 10.98
CA ILE A 120 -11.38 -10.31 10.41
C ILE A 120 -10.61 -9.58 11.53
N ASP A 121 -11.33 -9.07 12.53
CA ASP A 121 -10.71 -8.45 13.71
C ASP A 121 -9.85 -9.45 14.49
N MET A 122 -10.30 -10.71 14.58
CA MET A 122 -9.53 -11.75 15.27
C MET A 122 -8.28 -12.13 14.49
N LEU A 123 -8.33 -12.09 13.15
CA LEU A 123 -7.17 -12.32 12.29
C LEU A 123 -6.13 -11.21 12.43
N GLU A 124 -6.53 -9.96 12.68
CA GLU A 124 -5.59 -8.87 13.00
C GLU A 124 -4.67 -9.24 14.18
N ASN A 125 -5.23 -9.87 15.22
CA ASN A 125 -4.46 -10.31 16.38
C ASN A 125 -3.43 -11.41 16.04
N VAL A 126 -3.64 -12.17 14.96
CA VAL A 126 -2.62 -13.09 14.43
C VAL A 126 -1.58 -12.33 13.61
N PHE A 127 -2.05 -11.48 12.70
CA PHE A 127 -1.23 -10.77 11.72
C PHE A 127 -0.31 -9.71 12.32
N ARG A 128 -0.60 -9.21 13.53
CA ARG A 128 0.33 -8.36 14.28
C ARG A 128 1.54 -9.10 14.85
N HIS A 129 1.51 -10.44 14.91
CA HIS A 129 2.60 -11.26 15.46
C HIS A 129 3.32 -12.08 14.38
N VAL A 130 2.59 -12.51 13.34
CA VAL A 130 3.10 -13.43 12.32
C VAL A 130 2.91 -12.86 10.92
N GLN A 131 3.96 -12.95 10.11
CA GLN A 131 3.93 -12.63 8.69
C GLN A 131 3.89 -13.91 7.87
N PHE A 132 3.20 -13.86 6.72
CA PHE A 132 3.06 -14.98 5.80
C PHE A 132 3.55 -14.63 4.40
N LYS A 133 4.03 -15.58 3.60
CA LYS A 133 4.39 -15.35 2.21
C LYS A 133 3.11 -15.30 1.39
N TYR A 134 2.31 -16.38 1.46
CA TYR A 134 1.01 -16.47 0.82
C TYR A 134 -0.12 -16.44 1.84
N LEU A 135 -1.07 -15.53 1.64
CA LEU A 135 -2.32 -15.43 2.41
C LEU A 135 -3.50 -15.77 1.48
N ASN A 136 -4.20 -16.85 1.78
CA ASN A 136 -5.31 -17.35 0.98
C ASN A 136 -6.66 -17.14 1.67
N LEU A 137 -7.47 -16.24 1.11
CA LEU A 137 -8.83 -15.93 1.52
C LEU A 137 -9.80 -16.15 0.34
N GLU A 138 -9.55 -17.21 -0.44
CA GLU A 138 -10.43 -17.60 -1.54
C GLU A 138 -11.77 -18.13 -1.01
N ASN A 139 -12.88 -17.59 -1.51
CA ASN A 139 -14.24 -18.04 -1.18
C ASN A 139 -14.49 -18.07 0.34
N THR A 140 -14.22 -16.95 1.02
CA THR A 140 -14.33 -16.84 2.48
C THR A 140 -15.48 -15.96 2.96
N ASN A 141 -16.46 -15.69 2.08
CA ASN A 141 -17.62 -14.86 2.39
C ASN A 141 -17.25 -13.42 2.81
N LEU A 142 -16.25 -12.83 2.15
CA LEU A 142 -15.90 -11.43 2.39
C LEU A 142 -16.94 -10.49 1.78
N ASP A 143 -17.19 -9.39 2.46
CA ASP A 143 -17.96 -8.23 2.01
C ASP A 143 -17.06 -6.97 1.95
N ASP A 144 -17.65 -5.82 1.61
CA ASP A 144 -16.90 -4.57 1.44
C ASP A 144 -16.19 -4.11 2.73
N GLU A 145 -16.87 -4.23 3.88
CA GLU A 145 -16.32 -3.88 5.19
C GLU A 145 -15.14 -4.79 5.56
N SER A 146 -15.27 -6.09 5.31
CA SER A 146 -14.18 -7.06 5.47
C SER A 146 -12.99 -6.72 4.59
N ILE A 147 -13.20 -6.31 3.34
CA ILE A 147 -12.13 -5.92 2.41
C ILE A 147 -11.44 -4.63 2.86
N GLU A 148 -12.19 -3.63 3.33
CA GLU A 148 -11.60 -2.40 3.88
C GLU A 148 -10.68 -2.71 5.06
N SER A 149 -11.19 -3.45 6.04
CA SER A 149 -10.45 -3.86 7.23
C SER A 149 -9.22 -4.70 6.88
N LEU A 150 -9.38 -5.71 6.01
CA LEU A 150 -8.26 -6.52 5.53
C LEU A 150 -7.19 -5.67 4.85
N CYS A 151 -7.58 -4.76 3.94
CA CYS A 151 -6.64 -3.89 3.24
C CYS A 151 -5.82 -3.02 4.21
N ASP A 152 -6.45 -2.52 5.27
CA ASP A 152 -5.78 -1.78 6.33
C ASP A 152 -4.80 -2.66 7.11
N ILE A 153 -5.23 -3.83 7.57
CA ILE A 153 -4.42 -4.78 8.34
C ILE A 153 -3.22 -5.26 7.53
N VAL A 154 -3.43 -5.73 6.28
CA VAL A 154 -2.34 -6.26 5.45
C VAL A 154 -1.34 -5.18 5.04
N SER A 155 -1.81 -3.94 4.84
CA SER A 155 -0.93 -2.81 4.52
C SER A 155 -0.16 -2.33 5.75
N HIS A 156 -0.80 -2.25 6.92
CA HIS A 156 -0.17 -1.77 8.15
C HIS A 156 0.93 -2.71 8.60
N TYR A 157 0.61 -4.00 8.75
CA TYR A 157 1.55 -5.00 9.25
C TYR A 157 2.45 -5.56 8.14
N GLU A 158 2.23 -5.27 6.86
CA GLU A 158 2.88 -6.00 5.75
C GLU A 158 2.73 -7.53 5.90
N THR A 159 1.50 -7.93 6.21
CA THR A 159 1.13 -9.29 6.62
C THR A 159 1.57 -10.34 5.59
N CYS A 160 1.43 -10.04 4.30
CA CYS A 160 1.74 -10.95 3.20
C CYS A 160 2.52 -10.30 2.05
N THR A 161 3.22 -11.13 1.28
CA THR A 161 3.80 -10.74 -0.02
C THR A 161 2.94 -11.22 -1.18
N GLU A 162 2.11 -12.24 -0.97
CA GLU A 162 1.22 -12.81 -1.97
C GLU A 162 -0.17 -12.95 -1.34
N LEU A 163 -1.17 -12.34 -1.97
CA LEU A 163 -2.54 -12.26 -1.45
C LEU A 163 -3.54 -12.83 -2.46
N CYS A 164 -4.42 -13.71 -1.98
CA CYS A 164 -5.53 -14.25 -2.76
C CYS A 164 -6.87 -13.89 -2.11
N LEU A 165 -7.69 -13.13 -2.86
CA LEU A 165 -9.06 -12.72 -2.49
C LEU A 165 -10.09 -13.28 -3.48
N ALA A 166 -9.73 -14.34 -4.19
CA ALA A 166 -10.50 -14.93 -5.26
C ALA A 166 -11.92 -15.35 -4.82
N ARG A 167 -12.89 -15.25 -5.73
CA ARG A 167 -14.25 -15.80 -5.56
C ARG A 167 -14.97 -15.36 -4.28
N ASN A 168 -14.97 -14.07 -3.97
CA ASN A 168 -15.78 -13.48 -2.91
C ASN A 168 -16.93 -12.67 -3.55
N PRO A 169 -18.09 -13.30 -3.85
CA PRO A 169 -19.15 -12.70 -4.67
C PRO A 169 -19.95 -11.60 -3.96
N HIS A 170 -19.83 -11.48 -2.64
CA HIS A 170 -20.55 -10.49 -1.84
C HIS A 170 -19.86 -9.13 -1.78
N VAL A 171 -18.59 -9.05 -2.23
CA VAL A 171 -17.87 -7.78 -2.37
C VAL A 171 -18.36 -7.05 -3.62
N THR A 172 -18.80 -5.82 -3.43
CA THR A 172 -19.23 -4.94 -4.52
C THR A 172 -18.03 -4.39 -5.29
N PRO A 173 -18.23 -3.79 -6.47
CA PRO A 173 -17.15 -3.13 -7.18
C PRO A 173 -16.42 -2.05 -6.35
N GLU A 174 -17.11 -1.39 -5.41
CA GLU A 174 -16.49 -0.39 -4.52
C GLU A 174 -15.48 -1.03 -3.56
N GLY A 175 -15.81 -2.17 -2.95
CA GLY A 175 -14.87 -2.93 -2.13
C GLY A 175 -13.61 -3.33 -2.91
N TRP A 176 -13.77 -3.78 -4.17
CA TRP A 176 -12.62 -4.15 -5.00
C TRP A 176 -11.71 -2.98 -5.38
N ARG A 177 -12.23 -1.74 -5.45
CA ARG A 177 -11.39 -0.55 -5.64
C ARG A 177 -10.37 -0.38 -4.52
N LEU A 178 -10.73 -0.72 -3.27
CA LEU A 178 -9.79 -0.69 -2.15
C LEU A 178 -8.66 -1.71 -2.36
N ALA A 179 -9.00 -2.94 -2.74
CA ALA A 179 -8.02 -3.99 -3.06
C ALA A 179 -7.12 -3.61 -4.25
N ALA A 180 -7.66 -2.91 -5.25
CA ALA A 180 -6.93 -2.43 -6.42
C ALA A 180 -5.78 -1.46 -6.06
N THR A 181 -5.85 -0.80 -4.89
CA THR A 181 -4.81 0.12 -4.42
C THR A 181 -3.62 -0.57 -3.73
N LEU A 182 -3.69 -1.87 -3.46
CA LEU A 182 -2.72 -2.57 -2.61
C LEU A 182 -1.29 -2.52 -3.16
N PHE A 183 -1.07 -2.60 -4.48
CA PHE A 183 0.28 -2.45 -5.07
C PHE A 183 0.95 -1.09 -4.81
N ARG A 184 0.16 -0.07 -4.50
CA ARG A 184 0.65 1.27 -4.11
C ARG A 184 0.82 1.41 -2.60
N ARG A 185 0.06 0.64 -1.81
CA ARG A 185 0.06 0.66 -0.33
C ARG A 185 1.13 -0.25 0.27
N MET A 186 1.41 -1.38 -0.39
CA MET A 186 2.29 -2.43 0.10
C MET A 186 3.54 -2.54 -0.78
N ALA A 187 4.68 -2.07 -0.29
CA ALA A 187 5.95 -2.15 -1.03
C ALA A 187 6.40 -3.60 -1.25
N SER A 188 6.04 -4.50 -0.33
CA SER A 188 6.42 -5.91 -0.33
C SER A 188 5.45 -6.83 -1.10
N LEU A 189 4.34 -6.31 -1.63
CA LEU A 189 3.36 -7.11 -2.37
C LEU A 189 3.91 -7.49 -3.75
N GLN A 190 4.00 -8.81 -3.97
CA GLN A 190 4.51 -9.48 -5.16
C GLN A 190 3.42 -10.16 -5.95
N TRP A 191 2.33 -10.62 -5.33
CA TRP A 191 1.24 -11.31 -6.03
C TRP A 191 -0.12 -10.87 -5.52
N LEU A 192 -1.04 -10.59 -6.45
CA LEU A 192 -2.44 -10.33 -6.14
C LEU A 192 -3.35 -11.18 -7.03
N ASP A 193 -4.19 -12.00 -6.40
CA ASP A 193 -5.19 -12.83 -7.08
C ASP A 193 -6.62 -12.34 -6.75
N LEU A 194 -7.31 -11.82 -7.77
CA LEU A 194 -8.70 -11.36 -7.72
C LEU A 194 -9.59 -12.19 -8.65
N ARG A 195 -9.18 -13.40 -9.02
CA ARG A 195 -9.93 -14.23 -9.98
C ARG A 195 -11.35 -14.52 -9.50
N GLY A 196 -12.29 -14.61 -10.44
CA GLY A 196 -13.68 -14.96 -10.18
C GLY A 196 -14.47 -13.88 -9.42
N ASN A 197 -13.95 -12.65 -9.36
CA ASN A 197 -14.66 -11.48 -8.82
C ASN A 197 -15.08 -10.55 -9.96
N ASN A 198 -16.21 -9.87 -9.81
CA ASN A 198 -16.68 -8.90 -10.80
C ASN A 198 -15.96 -7.56 -10.61
N LEU A 199 -15.11 -7.18 -11.57
CA LEU A 199 -14.33 -5.94 -11.52
C LEU A 199 -14.91 -4.94 -12.52
N ASP A 200 -15.37 -3.79 -12.03
CA ASP A 200 -15.88 -2.72 -12.88
C ASP A 200 -14.75 -1.87 -13.50
N LEU A 201 -15.13 -0.93 -14.34
CA LEU A 201 -14.20 -0.02 -15.01
C LEU A 201 -13.38 0.80 -14.02
N HIS A 202 -13.99 1.29 -12.94
CA HIS A 202 -13.30 2.10 -11.94
C HIS A 202 -12.27 1.29 -11.17
N CYS A 203 -12.60 0.07 -10.74
CA CYS A 203 -11.65 -0.86 -10.13
C CYS A 203 -10.46 -1.15 -11.05
N VAL A 204 -10.72 -1.42 -12.33
CA VAL A 204 -9.66 -1.70 -13.31
C VAL A 204 -8.78 -0.47 -13.55
N GLN A 205 -9.35 0.74 -13.59
CA GLN A 205 -8.61 2.00 -13.69
C GLN A 205 -7.75 2.25 -12.44
N ASP A 206 -8.27 2.00 -11.24
CA ASP A 206 -7.56 2.13 -9.98
C ASP A 206 -6.41 1.12 -9.87
N LEU A 207 -6.63 -0.11 -10.34
CA LEU A 207 -5.61 -1.15 -10.44
C LEU A 207 -4.51 -0.74 -11.42
N SER A 208 -4.91 -0.32 -12.63
CA SER A 208 -4.01 0.21 -13.65
C SER A 208 -3.16 1.36 -13.09
N GLY A 209 -3.77 2.29 -12.37
CA GLY A 209 -3.08 3.39 -11.69
C GLY A 209 -2.09 2.94 -10.63
N SER A 210 -2.48 1.97 -9.81
CA SER A 210 -1.67 1.48 -8.69
C SER A 210 -0.49 0.64 -9.16
N LEU A 211 -0.60 -0.06 -10.30
CA LEU A 211 0.51 -0.73 -10.94
C LEU A 211 1.61 0.25 -11.39
N ARG A 212 1.24 1.43 -11.90
CA ARG A 212 2.20 2.47 -12.34
C ARG A 212 2.94 3.14 -11.19
N GLY A 213 2.36 3.14 -10.00
CA GLY A 213 2.90 3.82 -8.82
C GLY A 213 3.74 2.88 -7.97
N PHE A 214 4.97 3.29 -7.67
CA PHE A 214 5.65 2.78 -6.49
C PHE A 214 5.15 3.54 -5.26
N PRO A 215 5.09 2.90 -4.08
CA PRO A 215 4.82 3.60 -2.84
C PRO A 215 5.86 4.73 -2.68
N THR A 216 5.44 5.98 -2.89
CA THR A 216 6.32 7.12 -2.60
C THR A 216 6.29 7.38 -1.11
N GLU A 217 7.38 7.90 -0.54
CA GLU A 217 7.47 8.23 0.88
C GLU A 217 6.29 9.12 1.34
N GLY A 218 5.82 10.04 0.49
CA GLY A 218 4.64 10.87 0.77
C GLY A 218 3.31 10.11 0.80
N THR A 219 3.15 9.06 -0.01
CA THR A 219 1.99 8.16 0.03
C THR A 219 2.01 7.32 1.31
N ILE A 220 3.17 6.77 1.65
CA ILE A 220 3.38 6.01 2.89
C ILE A 220 3.05 6.90 4.11
N ARG A 221 3.53 8.14 4.15
CA ARG A 221 3.21 9.10 5.25
C ARG A 221 1.71 9.34 5.44
N ARG A 222 0.94 9.49 4.36
CA ARG A 222 -0.52 9.70 4.45
C ARG A 222 -1.24 8.44 4.97
N ILE A 223 -0.83 7.27 4.48
CA ILE A 223 -1.37 5.97 4.93
C ILE A 223 -1.06 5.79 6.41
N VAL A 224 0.18 6.03 6.81
CA VAL A 224 0.64 5.90 8.19
C VAL A 224 -0.08 6.88 9.10
N LYS A 225 -0.30 8.13 8.70
CA LYS A 225 -1.09 9.07 9.50
C LYS A 225 -2.52 8.56 9.75
N LYS A 226 -3.20 8.07 8.70
CA LYS A 226 -4.54 7.46 8.82
C LYS A 226 -4.53 6.25 9.76
N GLN A 227 -3.48 5.43 9.68
CA GLN A 227 -3.31 4.26 10.54
C GLN A 227 -2.96 4.63 11.99
N HIS A 228 -2.10 5.61 12.21
CA HIS A 228 -1.78 6.13 13.54
C HIS A 228 -3.03 6.67 14.22
N ASP A 229 -3.88 7.41 13.51
CA ASP A 229 -5.17 7.89 14.06
C ASP A 229 -6.13 6.74 14.40
N LYS A 230 -6.09 5.61 13.65
CA LYS A 230 -6.93 4.42 13.87
C LYS A 230 -6.42 3.51 15.00
N TYR A 231 -5.10 3.38 15.15
CA TYR A 231 -4.43 2.39 16.01
C TYR A 231 -3.69 3.00 17.22
N SER A 232 -3.69 4.33 17.37
CA SER A 232 -3.19 4.98 18.59
C SER A 232 -4.11 4.68 19.76
N PHE A 233 -3.62 3.91 20.73
CA PHE A 233 -4.24 3.83 22.04
C PHE A 233 -4.09 5.18 22.75
N PRO A 234 -5.16 5.81 23.26
CA PRO A 234 -4.99 6.90 24.20
C PRO A 234 -4.22 6.36 25.41
N GLN A 235 -3.05 6.93 25.69
CA GLN A 235 -2.39 6.69 26.98
C GLN A 235 -3.41 7.07 28.07
N PRO A 236 -3.67 6.23 29.08
CA PRO A 236 -4.60 6.59 30.13
C PRO A 236 -4.08 7.83 30.85
N ALA A 237 -4.74 8.96 30.60
CA ALA A 237 -4.54 10.17 31.36
C ALA A 237 -5.13 9.96 32.77
N GLY A 238 -4.27 9.93 33.78
CA GLY A 238 -4.66 10.12 35.17
C GLY A 238 -4.67 8.88 36.05
N PHE A 239 -3.49 8.44 36.50
CA PHE A 239 -3.37 7.98 37.88
C PHE A 239 -3.01 9.18 38.74
N PHE A 240 -4.00 9.68 39.49
CA PHE A 240 -3.80 10.65 40.55
C PHE A 240 -2.82 10.07 41.58
N THR A 241 -1.62 10.65 41.67
CA THR A 241 -0.75 10.46 42.82
C THR A 241 -1.41 11.10 44.04
N LEU A 242 -2.09 10.30 44.86
CA LEU A 242 -2.48 10.72 46.20
C LEU A 242 -1.21 10.85 47.06
N ARG A 243 -0.86 12.11 47.31
CA ARG A 243 0.18 12.56 48.21
C ARG A 243 -0.35 12.44 49.64
N GLY A 244 0.23 11.60 50.49
CA GLY A 244 -0.12 11.62 51.92
C GLY A 244 0.52 10.57 52.82
N ARG A 245 1.55 11.00 53.55
CA ARG A 245 2.08 10.50 54.85
C ARG A 245 2.85 9.17 54.91
N GLY A 246 4.16 9.25 55.22
CA GLY A 246 4.94 8.16 55.83
C GLY A 246 4.83 8.17 57.38
N PRO A 247 5.77 7.57 58.16
CA PRO A 247 6.97 6.77 57.81
C PRO A 247 7.14 5.44 58.62
N LEU A 248 8.31 4.76 58.45
CA LEU A 248 8.94 3.66 59.26
C LEU A 248 8.52 2.22 58.81
N GLU A 249 9.35 1.17 58.65
CA GLU A 249 10.73 0.78 59.04
C GLU A 249 11.37 -0.09 57.92
N VAL A 250 12.63 0.12 57.49
CA VAL A 250 13.88 -0.62 57.84
C VAL A 250 13.86 -2.16 57.69
N ASN A 251 14.41 -2.69 56.58
CA ASN A 251 15.63 -3.55 56.50
C ASN A 251 15.81 -4.09 55.07
N ARG A 252 16.76 -3.59 54.27
CA ARG A 252 18.13 -4.12 54.03
C ARG A 252 18.22 -5.58 53.58
N HIS A 253 18.63 -5.77 52.33
CA HIS A 253 19.79 -6.57 51.84
C HIS A 253 19.82 -6.45 50.29
N SER A 254 20.50 -5.47 49.69
CA SER A 254 21.88 -5.49 49.17
C SER A 254 22.20 -6.53 48.08
N SER A 255 22.28 -6.12 46.80
CA SER A 255 23.51 -6.16 45.98
C SER A 255 23.34 -5.57 44.56
N CYS A 256 24.22 -4.61 44.21
CA CYS A 256 24.82 -4.26 42.90
C CYS A 256 23.96 -4.15 41.63
N SER A 257 24.14 -3.19 40.71
CA SER A 257 25.01 -2.01 40.56
C SER A 257 24.70 -1.41 39.18
N ASP A 258 24.17 -0.19 39.11
CA ASP A 258 24.04 0.61 37.88
C ASP A 258 25.00 1.80 37.94
N PRO A 259 25.90 1.99 36.96
CA PRO A 259 26.55 3.27 36.75
C PRO A 259 26.05 3.97 35.48
N PHE A 260 25.39 5.10 35.71
CA PHE A 260 25.50 6.35 34.93
C PHE A 260 25.40 6.30 33.40
N TYR A 261 24.21 6.65 32.90
CA TYR A 261 24.06 7.28 31.58
C TYR A 261 24.71 8.67 31.59
N ASN A 262 25.94 8.74 31.08
CA ASN A 262 26.58 10.00 30.70
C ASN A 262 26.04 10.48 29.36
N LEU A 263 25.33 11.61 29.41
CA LEU A 263 24.84 12.36 28.25
C LEU A 263 26.04 13.00 27.51
N ARG A 264 26.58 12.33 26.48
CA ARG A 264 27.48 12.96 25.50
C ARG A 264 26.74 13.20 24.19
N LYS A 265 26.45 14.47 23.89
CA LYS A 265 25.97 14.94 22.58
C LYS A 265 27.03 14.64 21.50
N PRO A 266 26.71 14.01 20.36
CA PRO A 266 27.63 13.96 19.24
C PRO A 266 27.58 15.27 18.44
N ARG A 267 28.78 15.76 18.14
CA ARG A 267 29.08 16.94 17.30
C ARG A 267 28.53 16.75 15.88
N ARG A 268 28.04 17.85 15.30
CA ARG A 268 27.72 17.99 13.87
C ARG A 268 28.95 17.64 13.02
N ALA A 269 28.84 16.60 12.21
CA ALA A 269 29.68 16.36 11.06
C ALA A 269 28.86 16.71 9.81
N SER A 270 29.25 17.80 9.14
CA SER A 270 28.82 18.12 7.79
C SER A 270 29.33 17.02 6.85
N SER A 271 28.44 16.17 6.35
CA SER A 271 28.74 15.25 5.26
C SER A 271 27.83 15.54 4.08
N SER A 272 28.52 15.81 2.98
CA SER A 272 28.10 15.90 1.59
C SER A 272 26.92 15.04 1.19
N LEU A 273 26.03 15.66 0.39
CA LEU A 273 25.09 15.06 -0.56
C LEU A 273 25.49 13.64 -0.98
N SER A 274 24.88 12.64 -0.35
CA SER A 274 24.88 11.28 -0.87
C SER A 274 23.97 11.25 -2.10
N SER A 275 24.56 10.81 -3.20
CA SER A 275 23.91 10.44 -4.45
C SER A 275 22.72 9.49 -4.17
N PRO A 276 21.65 9.50 -4.98
CA PRO A 276 20.58 8.52 -4.83
C PRO A 276 21.19 7.12 -5.03
N SER A 277 21.14 6.35 -3.94
CA SER A 277 21.55 4.96 -3.87
C SER A 277 20.89 4.16 -4.98
N SER A 278 21.68 3.23 -5.55
CA SER A 278 21.24 2.18 -6.46
C SER A 278 19.88 1.63 -6.07
N SER A 279 18.83 2.01 -6.79
CA SER A 279 17.51 1.43 -6.62
C SER A 279 17.62 -0.06 -6.94
N SER A 280 17.46 -0.92 -5.92
CA SER A 280 17.19 -2.32 -6.18
C SER A 280 16.01 -2.40 -7.16
N PRO A 281 16.04 -3.32 -8.14
CA PRO A 281 14.92 -3.49 -9.04
C PRO A 281 13.65 -3.75 -8.21
N PRO A 282 12.51 -3.17 -8.60
CA PRO A 282 11.26 -3.39 -7.88
C PRO A 282 10.98 -4.89 -7.79
N PRO A 283 10.36 -5.36 -6.69
CA PRO A 283 10.08 -6.78 -6.51
C PRO A 283 9.21 -7.29 -7.67
N PRO A 284 9.33 -8.57 -8.05
CA PRO A 284 8.52 -9.16 -9.11
C PRO A 284 7.04 -8.98 -8.78
N ARG A 285 6.24 -8.54 -9.76
CA ARG A 285 4.82 -8.29 -9.59
C ARG A 285 4.03 -9.24 -10.47
N GLY A 286 3.22 -10.07 -9.84
CA GLY A 286 2.28 -10.96 -10.47
C GLY A 286 0.84 -10.57 -10.18
N LEU A 287 -0.03 -10.77 -11.16
CA LEU A 287 -1.42 -10.38 -11.11
C LEU A 287 -2.28 -11.44 -11.79
N HIS A 288 -3.28 -11.93 -11.07
CA HIS A 288 -4.25 -12.89 -11.57
C HIS A 288 -5.66 -12.30 -11.56
N LEU A 289 -6.21 -12.17 -12.75
CA LEU A 289 -7.54 -11.62 -13.03
C LEU A 289 -8.33 -12.61 -13.90
N GLY A 290 -8.30 -13.91 -13.59
CA GLY A 290 -9.04 -14.89 -14.38
C GLY A 290 -10.54 -14.84 -14.04
N ASN A 291 -11.42 -15.09 -15.01
CA ASN A 291 -12.87 -15.06 -14.78
C ASN A 291 -13.37 -13.74 -14.16
N THR A 292 -12.75 -12.60 -14.48
CA THR A 292 -13.17 -11.27 -13.99
C THR A 292 -13.88 -10.45 -15.06
N GLY A 293 -13.92 -10.94 -16.30
CA GLY A 293 -14.53 -10.24 -17.42
C GLY A 293 -13.65 -9.14 -18.02
N VAL A 294 -12.35 -9.10 -17.69
CA VAL A 294 -11.41 -8.10 -18.22
C VAL A 294 -11.10 -8.37 -19.70
N ASN A 295 -11.92 -7.80 -20.58
CA ASN A 295 -11.79 -7.74 -22.04
C ASN A 295 -12.11 -6.31 -22.54
N GLY A 296 -12.07 -6.05 -23.86
CA GLY A 296 -12.52 -4.79 -24.45
C GLY A 296 -11.99 -3.51 -23.78
N GLU A 297 -12.91 -2.65 -23.36
CA GLU A 297 -12.61 -1.38 -22.68
C GLU A 297 -11.88 -1.57 -21.33
N LEU A 298 -12.19 -2.64 -20.59
CA LEU A 298 -11.52 -2.93 -19.33
C LEU A 298 -10.05 -3.28 -19.59
N LEU A 299 -9.78 -4.14 -20.57
CA LEU A 299 -8.41 -4.50 -20.93
C LEU A 299 -7.63 -3.28 -21.47
N GLN A 300 -8.29 -2.44 -22.27
CA GLN A 300 -7.72 -1.17 -22.74
C GLN A 300 -7.33 -0.26 -21.58
N SER A 301 -8.18 -0.16 -20.56
CA SER A 301 -7.93 0.66 -19.36
C SER A 301 -6.82 0.09 -18.48
N LEU A 302 -6.66 -1.24 -18.45
CA LEU A 302 -5.62 -1.93 -17.70
C LEU A 302 -4.24 -1.85 -18.34
N ALA A 303 -4.17 -1.86 -19.68
CA ALA A 303 -2.94 -1.97 -20.45
C ALA A 303 -1.82 -0.97 -20.07
N PRO A 304 -2.09 0.34 -19.83
CA PRO A 304 -1.06 1.29 -19.40
C PRO A 304 -0.42 0.90 -18.06
N GLY A 305 -1.22 0.35 -17.13
CA GLY A 305 -0.74 -0.14 -15.84
C GLY A 305 0.17 -1.35 -15.97
N LEU A 306 -0.22 -2.33 -16.79
CA LEU A 306 0.58 -3.53 -17.04
C LEU A 306 1.94 -3.19 -17.67
N ARG A 307 1.94 -2.29 -18.65
CA ARG A 307 3.16 -1.88 -19.38
C ARG A 307 4.16 -1.18 -18.47
N LEU A 308 3.69 -0.29 -17.60
CA LEU A 308 4.55 0.57 -16.77
C LEU A 308 4.80 0.00 -15.38
N GLY A 309 4.02 -1.00 -14.94
CA GLY A 309 4.06 -1.55 -13.58
C GLY A 309 5.03 -2.71 -13.37
N CYS A 310 5.96 -2.95 -14.30
CA CYS A 310 6.98 -4.02 -14.21
C CYS A 310 6.40 -5.41 -13.89
N ILE A 311 5.22 -5.73 -14.43
CA ILE A 311 4.57 -7.02 -14.21
C ILE A 311 5.43 -8.14 -14.80
N THR A 312 5.73 -9.14 -13.97
CA THR A 312 6.50 -10.33 -14.33
C THR A 312 5.58 -11.50 -14.67
N ASP A 313 4.39 -11.56 -14.07
CA ASP A 313 3.49 -12.71 -14.17
C ASP A 313 2.05 -12.22 -14.34
N LEU A 314 1.48 -12.34 -15.53
CA LEU A 314 0.11 -11.90 -15.82
C LEU A 314 -0.78 -13.08 -16.17
N ARG A 315 -1.90 -13.24 -15.45
CA ARG A 315 -2.89 -14.28 -15.74
C ARG A 315 -4.26 -13.67 -15.99
N LEU A 316 -4.75 -13.82 -17.22
CA LEU A 316 -6.06 -13.38 -17.69
C LEU A 316 -6.89 -14.53 -18.30
N PRO A 317 -6.93 -15.73 -17.70
CA PRO A 317 -7.66 -16.83 -18.29
C PRO A 317 -9.17 -16.61 -18.22
N ASN A 318 -9.90 -17.12 -19.20
CA ASN A 318 -11.36 -17.13 -19.22
C ASN A 318 -12.01 -15.74 -18.99
N ASN A 319 -11.52 -14.72 -19.69
CA ASN A 319 -12.07 -13.36 -19.64
C ASN A 319 -12.85 -12.99 -20.91
N GLY A 320 -12.94 -13.88 -21.89
CA GLY A 320 -13.57 -13.58 -23.17
C GLY A 320 -12.77 -12.60 -24.03
N ILE A 321 -11.45 -12.53 -23.84
CA ILE A 321 -10.56 -11.68 -24.65
C ILE A 321 -10.61 -12.17 -26.10
N THR A 322 -10.95 -11.27 -27.02
CA THR A 322 -11.09 -11.56 -28.45
C THR A 322 -9.80 -11.25 -29.23
N GLY A 323 -9.70 -11.71 -30.48
CA GLY A 323 -8.63 -11.27 -31.39
C GLY A 323 -8.56 -9.75 -31.57
N GLY A 324 -9.69 -9.03 -31.48
CA GLY A 324 -9.74 -7.57 -31.54
C GLY A 324 -9.12 -6.88 -30.31
N ASP A 325 -9.10 -7.55 -29.16
CA ASP A 325 -8.52 -7.07 -27.91
C ASP A 325 -7.01 -7.29 -27.82
N ALA A 326 -6.47 -8.22 -28.62
CA ALA A 326 -5.05 -8.56 -28.63
C ALA A 326 -4.16 -7.33 -28.89
N LYS A 327 -4.66 -6.33 -29.63
CA LYS A 327 -3.98 -5.06 -29.88
C LYS A 327 -3.59 -4.31 -28.60
N PHE A 328 -4.32 -4.49 -27.50
CA PHE A 328 -4.02 -3.85 -26.22
C PHE A 328 -2.88 -4.55 -25.46
N LEU A 329 -2.62 -5.83 -25.76
CA LEU A 329 -1.52 -6.61 -25.19
C LEU A 329 -0.22 -6.48 -25.98
N VAL A 330 -0.28 -6.10 -27.27
CA VAL A 330 0.91 -5.93 -28.13
C VAL A 330 1.96 -5.01 -27.50
N PRO A 331 1.64 -3.82 -26.94
CA PRO A 331 2.65 -2.98 -26.31
C PRO A 331 3.29 -3.63 -25.08
N LEU A 332 2.54 -4.41 -24.30
CA LEU A 332 3.08 -5.14 -23.16
C LEU A 332 4.09 -6.19 -23.65
N LEU A 333 3.73 -6.98 -24.67
CA LEU A 333 4.60 -8.02 -25.23
C LEU A 333 5.84 -7.46 -25.93
N ARG A 334 5.70 -6.32 -26.62
CA ARG A 334 6.79 -5.73 -27.41
C ARG A 334 7.80 -4.97 -26.56
N TYR A 335 7.36 -4.36 -25.47
CA TYR A 335 8.18 -3.42 -24.70
C TYR A 335 8.42 -3.83 -23.25
N SER A 336 7.70 -4.82 -22.71
CA SER A 336 8.00 -5.31 -21.37
C SER A 336 9.29 -6.11 -21.38
N VAL A 337 10.23 -5.70 -20.54
CA VAL A 337 11.47 -6.44 -20.27
C VAL A 337 11.35 -7.36 -19.05
N HIS A 338 10.24 -7.26 -18.32
CA HIS A 338 10.05 -7.96 -17.04
C HIS A 338 9.08 -9.14 -17.14
N LEU A 339 8.19 -9.15 -18.13
CA LEU A 339 7.17 -10.20 -18.28
C LEU A 339 7.84 -11.55 -18.58
N LYS A 340 7.60 -12.53 -17.71
CA LYS A 340 8.10 -13.91 -17.78
C LYS A 340 6.98 -14.90 -18.05
N TYR A 341 5.81 -14.65 -17.48
CA TYR A 341 4.66 -15.53 -17.60
C TYR A 341 3.43 -14.75 -18.06
N LEU A 342 2.77 -15.26 -19.10
CA LEU A 342 1.51 -14.73 -19.61
C LEU A 342 0.55 -15.89 -19.86
N ASP A 343 -0.54 -15.91 -19.11
CA ASP A 343 -1.63 -16.87 -19.30
C ASP A 343 -2.85 -16.17 -19.89
N LEU A 344 -3.19 -16.56 -21.13
CA LEU A 344 -4.37 -16.13 -21.87
C LEU A 344 -5.30 -17.32 -22.19
N SER A 345 -5.18 -18.43 -21.45
CA SER A 345 -5.97 -19.64 -21.70
C SER A 345 -7.48 -19.39 -21.60
N ALA A 346 -8.27 -20.22 -22.29
CA ALA A 346 -9.74 -20.12 -22.32
C ALA A 346 -10.28 -18.73 -22.76
N ASN A 347 -9.58 -18.03 -23.65
CA ASN A 347 -10.07 -16.83 -24.33
C ASN A 347 -10.37 -17.11 -25.81
N PHE A 348 -10.92 -16.13 -26.53
CA PHE A 348 -11.34 -16.21 -27.93
C PHE A 348 -10.36 -15.49 -28.87
N LEU A 349 -9.07 -15.80 -28.74
CA LEU A 349 -8.01 -15.11 -29.49
C LEU A 349 -7.91 -15.49 -30.97
N GLY A 350 -8.61 -16.55 -31.38
CA GLY A 350 -8.63 -17.09 -32.75
C GLY A 350 -9.89 -16.73 -33.50
#